data_AF-W0BG73-F1
#
_entry.id   AF-W0BG73-F1
#
_cell.length_a   1.000
_cell.length_b   1.000
_cell.length_c   1.000
_cell.angle_alpha   90.00
_cell.angle_beta   90.00
_cell.angle_gamma   90.00
#
_symmetry.space_group_name_H-M   'P 1'
#
loop_
_entity.id
_entity.type
_entity.pdbx_description
1 polymer ?
#
loop_
_entity_poly.entity_id
_entity_poly.type
_entity_poly.pdbx_seq_one_letter_code
_entity_poly.pdbx_strand_id
1 'polypeptide(L)'
;MYTENNLFYLEKQPASGLWGSLWCTPKIDKATCPVTHVLNTYGLETDIMATLLTMKHTFSHFHLNIEAISMKVHPAHDTTLAEPSGRWFSVKDIEHLGLAKPIRVIIDQFFNGRNSIS
;
A
#
# COMPACT_ATOMS: atom_id res chain seq x y z
N MET A 1 -0.03 -3.23 1.75
CA MET A 1 0.38 -4.60 2.07
C MET A 1 1.64 -4.55 2.93
N TYR A 2 1.78 -5.46 3.89
CA TYR A 2 2.99 -5.58 4.72
C TYR A 2 3.30 -7.05 5.02
N THR A 3 4.57 -7.38 5.27
CA THR A 3 4.99 -8.75 5.64
C THR A 3 5.04 -8.95 7.16
N GLU A 4 5.26 -10.18 7.62
CA GLU A 4 5.55 -10.52 9.03
C GLU A 4 6.65 -9.62 9.63
N ASN A 5 7.68 -9.31 8.83
CA ASN A 5 8.82 -8.49 9.24
C ASN A 5 8.56 -6.98 9.16
N ASN A 6 7.29 -6.56 9.04
CA ASN A 6 6.87 -5.16 8.90
C ASN A 6 7.53 -4.42 7.73
N LEU A 7 7.84 -5.14 6.65
CA LEU A 7 8.22 -4.51 5.38
C LEU A 7 6.97 -4.12 4.63
N PHE A 8 6.96 -2.95 4.01
CA PHE A 8 5.84 -2.43 3.23
C PHE A 8 6.15 -2.47 1.75
N TYR A 9 5.18 -2.95 0.98
CA TYR A 9 5.29 -2.93 -0.46
C TYR A 9 4.83 -1.59 -1.01
N LEU A 10 5.70 -0.92 -1.76
CA LEU A 10 5.44 0.35 -2.42
C LEU A 10 5.90 0.30 -3.88
N GLU A 11 5.21 1.06 -4.72
CA GLU A 11 5.45 1.15 -6.16
C GLU A 11 5.82 2.57 -6.53
N LYS A 12 6.86 2.72 -7.35
CA LYS A 12 7.26 4.03 -7.85
C LYS A 12 6.35 4.43 -9.00
N GLN A 13 5.68 5.57 -8.85
CA GLN A 13 4.83 6.09 -9.91
C GLN A 13 5.68 6.58 -11.09
N PRO A 14 5.15 6.52 -12.33
CA PRO A 14 5.78 7.13 -13.50
C PRO A 14 6.15 8.60 -13.25
N ALA A 15 7.09 9.14 -14.01
CA ALA A 15 7.53 10.53 -13.83
C ALA A 15 6.41 11.56 -14.05
N SER A 16 5.46 11.24 -14.93
CA SER A 16 4.26 12.04 -15.18
C SER A 16 3.07 11.57 -14.34
N GLY A 17 2.19 12.49 -13.99
CA GLY A 17 0.92 12.21 -13.31
C GLY A 17 0.83 12.84 -11.93
N LEU A 18 -0.23 12.46 -11.19
CA LEU A 18 -0.61 13.11 -9.93
C LEU A 18 0.46 13.08 -8.84
N TRP A 19 1.26 12.01 -8.83
CA TRP A 19 2.31 11.77 -7.84
C TRP A 19 3.61 11.39 -8.55
N GLY A 20 3.96 12.12 -9.61
CA GLY A 20 5.09 11.83 -10.48
C GLY A 20 6.38 11.48 -9.73
N SER A 21 6.97 10.32 -10.03
CA SER A 21 8.17 9.78 -9.38
C SER A 21 8.09 9.50 -7.87
N LEU A 22 6.95 9.72 -7.21
CA LEU A 22 6.75 9.40 -5.80
C LEU A 22 6.44 7.91 -5.62
N TRP A 23 6.68 7.42 -4.42
CA TRP A 23 6.31 6.07 -4.01
C TRP A 23 4.89 6.06 -3.43
N CYS A 24 4.11 5.08 -3.86
CA CYS A 24 2.73 4.89 -3.44
C CYS A 24 2.47 3.43 -3.04
N THR A 25 1.41 3.18 -2.27
CA THR A 25 0.88 1.83 -2.12
C THR A 25 0.20 1.40 -3.43
N PRO A 26 0.06 0.08 -3.67
CA PRO A 26 -0.88 -0.42 -4.66
C PRO A 26 -2.26 0.22 -4.48
N LYS A 27 -2.89 0.53 -5.61
CA LYS A 27 -4.24 1.09 -5.68
C LYS A 27 -5.08 0.22 -6.61
N ILE A 28 -6.33 0.03 -6.22
CA ILE A 28 -7.32 -0.70 -6.99
C ILE A 28 -8.62 0.10 -7.01
N ASP A 29 -9.46 -0.18 -7.99
CA ASP A 29 -10.81 0.37 -8.01
C ASP A 29 -11.65 -0.27 -6.91
N LYS A 30 -12.62 0.49 -6.39
CA LYS A 30 -13.49 0.03 -5.29
C LYS A 30 -14.30 -1.23 -5.63
N ALA A 31 -14.56 -1.48 -6.92
CA ALA A 31 -15.26 -2.68 -7.39
C ALA A 31 -14.34 -3.92 -7.43
N THR A 32 -13.03 -3.76 -7.30
CA THR A 32 -12.05 -4.84 -7.36
C THR A 32 -11.91 -5.51 -5.99
N CYS A 33 -11.99 -6.85 -5.95
CA CYS A 33 -11.68 -7.61 -4.75
C CYS A 33 -10.17 -7.50 -4.42
N PRO A 34 -9.79 -6.98 -3.24
CA PRO A 34 -8.37 -6.83 -2.89
C PRO A 34 -7.61 -8.15 -2.85
N VAL A 35 -8.21 -9.20 -2.28
CA VAL A 35 -7.55 -10.52 -2.14
C VAL A 35 -7.22 -11.11 -3.51
N THR A 36 -8.21 -11.15 -4.41
CA THR A 36 -8.02 -11.67 -5.77
C THR A 36 -7.02 -10.84 -6.58
N HIS A 37 -7.07 -9.51 -6.44
CA HIS A 37 -6.09 -8.65 -7.11
C HIS A 37 -4.67 -8.91 -6.60
N VAL A 38 -4.52 -9.07 -5.28
CA VAL A 38 -3.22 -9.29 -4.66
C VAL A 38 -2.60 -10.62 -5.09
N LEU A 39 -3.40 -11.69 -5.12
CA LEU A 39 -2.97 -13.00 -5.63
C LEU A 39 -2.54 -12.92 -7.10
N ASN A 40 -3.40 -12.38 -7.96
CA ASN A 40 -3.17 -12.40 -9.41
C ASN A 40 -2.04 -11.46 -9.86
N THR A 41 -1.79 -10.38 -9.12
CA THR A 41 -0.82 -9.34 -9.53
C THR A 41 0.53 -9.53 -8.86
N TYR A 42 0.55 -10.00 -7.61
CA TYR A 42 1.79 -10.07 -6.82
C TYR A 42 2.17 -11.50 -6.41
N GLY A 43 1.30 -12.50 -6.61
CA GLY A 43 1.56 -13.87 -6.17
C GLY A 43 1.56 -14.00 -4.65
N LEU A 44 0.76 -13.15 -3.99
CA LEU A 44 0.69 -13.05 -2.55
C LEU A 44 -0.70 -13.43 -2.06
N GLU A 45 -0.74 -14.07 -0.91
CA GLU A 45 -1.97 -14.37 -0.17
C GLU A 45 -2.00 -13.54 1.11
N THR A 46 -3.18 -13.46 1.73
CA THR A 46 -3.39 -12.74 2.99
C THR A 46 -4.38 -13.48 3.86
N ASP A 47 -4.03 -13.66 5.13
CA ASP A 47 -4.96 -14.16 6.14
C ASP A 47 -5.60 -13.03 6.95
N ILE A 48 -4.98 -11.85 6.95
CA ILE A 48 -5.39 -10.71 7.80
C ILE A 48 -5.58 -9.47 6.95
N MET A 49 -6.81 -8.97 6.92
CA MET A 49 -7.18 -7.71 6.28
C MET A 49 -8.04 -6.86 7.20
N ALA A 50 -7.72 -5.57 7.30
CA ALA A 50 -8.48 -4.63 8.11
C ALA A 50 -8.51 -3.24 7.47
N THR A 51 -9.67 -2.58 7.51
CA THR A 51 -9.79 -1.16 7.17
C THR A 51 -8.96 -0.32 8.12
N LEU A 52 -8.12 0.55 7.57
CA LEU A 52 -7.29 1.49 8.34
C LEU A 52 -7.98 2.83 8.54
N LEU A 53 -8.38 3.44 7.43
CA LEU A 53 -9.01 4.75 7.42
C LEU A 53 -9.74 4.99 6.10
N THR A 54 -10.69 5.91 6.15
CA THR A 54 -11.25 6.54 4.96
C THR A 54 -10.92 8.02 5.01
N MET A 55 -10.37 8.57 3.93
CA MET A 55 -10.03 9.99 3.86
C MET A 55 -10.36 10.59 2.50
N LYS A 56 -10.54 11.91 2.50
CA LYS A 56 -10.64 12.72 1.30
C LYS A 56 -9.36 13.54 1.14
N HIS A 57 -8.72 13.44 -0.01
CA HIS A 57 -7.56 14.23 -0.38
C HIS A 57 -7.93 15.22 -1.50
N THR A 58 -7.77 16.51 -1.23
CA THR A 58 -8.18 17.59 -2.13
C THR A 58 -6.99 18.08 -2.96
N PHE A 59 -7.17 18.09 -4.28
CA PHE A 59 -6.36 18.86 -5.22
C PHE A 59 -7.12 20.10 -5.67
N SER A 60 -6.43 21.04 -6.33
CA SER A 60 -7.05 22.30 -6.78
C SER A 60 -8.28 22.10 -7.67
N HIS A 61 -8.32 21.03 -8.47
CA HIS A 61 -9.37 20.79 -9.47
C HIS A 61 -10.19 19.52 -9.26
N PHE A 62 -9.86 18.68 -8.28
CA PHE A 62 -10.59 17.45 -8.00
C PHE A 62 -10.31 16.90 -6.60
N HIS A 63 -11.06 15.87 -6.22
CA HIS A 63 -10.93 15.19 -4.93
C HIS A 63 -10.75 13.70 -5.13
N LEU A 64 -9.84 13.10 -4.35
CA LEU A 64 -9.74 11.66 -4.21
C LEU A 64 -10.37 11.23 -2.89
N ASN A 65 -11.32 10.31 -2.97
CA ASN A 65 -11.77 9.56 -1.81
C ASN A 65 -10.94 8.28 -1.75
N ILE A 66 -10.31 8.04 -0.62
CA ILE A 66 -9.37 6.93 -0.42
C ILE A 66 -9.89 6.09 0.74
N GLU A 67 -10.11 4.81 0.48
CA GLU A 67 -10.35 3.79 1.48
C GLU A 67 -9.07 2.97 1.60
N ALA A 68 -8.36 3.15 2.70
CA ALA A 68 -7.10 2.45 2.94
C ALA A 68 -7.37 1.18 3.76
N ILE A 69 -6.87 0.06 3.24
CA ILE A 69 -6.90 -1.24 3.93
C ILE A 69 -5.47 -1.70 4.19
N SER A 70 -5.28 -2.34 5.34
CA SER A 70 -4.07 -3.08 5.65
C SER A 70 -4.28 -4.55 5.31
N MET A 71 -3.24 -5.17 4.75
CA MET A 71 -3.22 -6.59 4.41
C MET A 71 -1.86 -7.14 4.81
N LYS A 72 -1.85 -8.15 5.70
CA LYS A 72 -0.65 -8.90 6.04
C LYS A 72 -0.50 -10.00 5.01
N VAL A 73 0.58 -9.96 4.23
CA VAL A 73 0.74 -10.84 3.08
C VAL A 73 1.94 -11.76 3.22
N HIS A 74 1.83 -12.92 2.59
CA HIS A 74 2.90 -13.90 2.44
C HIS A 74 2.88 -14.48 1.01
N PRO A 75 3.98 -15.08 0.54
CA PRO A 75 3.99 -15.76 -0.76
C PRO A 75 2.88 -16.81 -0.85
N ALA A 76 2.19 -16.84 -1.97
CA ALA A 76 1.28 -17.93 -2.31
C ALA A 76 2.10 -19.18 -2.65
N HIS A 77 1.62 -20.35 -2.22
CA HIS A 77 2.21 -21.61 -2.66
C HIS A 77 1.92 -21.77 -4.16
N ASP A 78 2.97 -21.81 -4.99
CA ASP A 78 2.89 -22.15 -6.42
C ASP A 78 2.46 -21.02 -7.38
N THR A 79 3.07 -19.84 -7.26
CA THR A 79 2.89 -18.75 -8.25
C THR A 79 4.15 -18.49 -9.07
N THR A 80 4.05 -18.57 -10.40
CA THR A 80 5.10 -18.28 -11.38
C THR A 80 4.95 -16.88 -12.00
N LEU A 81 4.52 -15.92 -11.17
CA LEU A 81 4.31 -14.55 -11.63
C LEU A 81 5.64 -13.84 -11.83
N ALA A 82 5.67 -12.91 -12.80
CA ALA A 82 6.79 -11.99 -12.95
C ALA A 82 6.98 -11.17 -11.67
N GLU A 83 8.22 -10.80 -11.36
CA GLU A 83 8.49 -9.96 -10.19
C GLU A 83 7.70 -8.65 -10.31
N PRO A 84 6.89 -8.31 -9.29
CA PRO A 84 6.06 -7.13 -9.37
C PRO A 84 6.95 -5.88 -9.31
N SER A 85 6.52 -4.81 -9.98
CA SER A 85 7.37 -3.63 -10.28
C SER A 85 7.76 -2.76 -9.07
N GLY A 86 7.25 -3.07 -7.88
CA GLY A 86 7.51 -2.36 -6.63
C GLY A 86 8.59 -3.00 -5.80
N ARG A 87 8.76 -2.47 -4.58
CA ARG A 87 9.80 -2.88 -3.64
C ARG A 87 9.26 -2.92 -2.21
N TRP A 88 9.87 -3.80 -1.42
CA TRP A 88 9.65 -3.88 0.01
C TRP A 88 10.59 -2.91 0.75
N PHE A 89 10.02 -2.10 1.65
CA PHE A 89 10.75 -1.10 2.44
C PHE A 89 10.54 -1.33 3.93
N SER A 90 11.61 -1.19 4.71
CA SER A 90 11.47 -1.12 6.16
C SER A 90 10.90 0.23 6.60
N VAL A 91 10.42 0.30 7.85
CA VAL A 91 9.95 1.56 8.45
C VAL A 91 11.00 2.67 8.33
N LYS A 92 12.27 2.32 8.62
CA LYS A 92 13.40 3.25 8.55
C LYS A 92 13.64 3.78 7.13
N ASP A 93 13.51 2.92 6.12
CA ASP A 93 13.67 3.35 4.73
C ASP A 93 12.55 4.31 4.30
N ILE A 94 11.33 4.06 4.79
CA ILE A 94 10.14 4.86 4.47
C ILE A 94 10.23 6.28 5.02
N GLU A 95 10.87 6.47 6.18
CA GLU A 95 11.02 7.81 6.79
C GLU A 95 11.68 8.81 5.84
N HIS A 96 12.63 8.35 5.03
CA HIS A 96 13.39 9.15 4.06
C HIS A 96 12.89 9.02 2.61
N LEU A 97 11.84 8.22 2.37
CA LEU A 97 11.33 7.96 1.05
C LEU A 97 10.42 9.10 0.55
N GLY A 98 10.56 9.47 -0.72
CA GLY A 98 9.66 10.42 -1.37
C GLY A 98 8.26 9.83 -1.57
N LEU A 99 7.39 9.97 -0.57
CA LEU A 99 6.01 9.49 -0.60
C LEU A 99 5.03 10.55 -1.08
N ALA A 100 3.97 10.11 -1.74
CA ALA A 100 2.79 10.95 -1.91
C ALA A 100 2.17 11.29 -0.54
N LYS A 101 1.72 12.54 -0.36
CA LYS A 101 1.15 13.03 0.91
C LYS A 101 0.07 12.12 1.52
N PRO A 102 -0.97 11.63 0.78
CA PRO A 102 -1.95 10.73 1.37
C PRO A 102 -1.37 9.37 1.78
N ILE A 103 -0.31 8.92 1.09
CA ILE A 103 0.36 7.65 1.41
C ILE A 103 1.12 7.77 2.73
N ARG A 104 1.77 8.92 2.99
CA ARG A 104 2.38 9.19 4.30
C ARG A 104 1.36 9.10 5.43
N VAL A 105 0.19 9.72 5.27
CA VAL A 105 -0.90 9.67 6.26
C VAL A 105 -1.36 8.23 6.54
N ILE A 106 -1.51 7.41 5.51
CA ILE A 106 -1.93 6.00 5.65
C ILE A 106 -0.89 5.19 6.44
N ILE A 107 0.39 5.38 6.12
CA ILE A 107 1.48 4.68 6.78
C ILE A 107 1.60 5.12 8.24
N ASP A 108 1.51 6.42 8.53
CA ASP A 108 1.55 6.95 9.90
C ASP A 108 0.36 6.40 10.72
N GLN A 109 -0.85 6.37 10.15
CA GLN A 109 -2.03 5.79 10.80
C GLN A 109 -1.83 4.30 11.13
N PHE A 110 -1.23 3.55 10.22
CA PHE A 110 -0.95 2.13 10.42
C PHE A 110 -0.01 1.89 11.61
N PHE A 111 1.05 2.68 11.74
CA PHE A 111 1.98 2.55 12.87
C PHE A 111 1.33 2.98 14.19
N ASN A 112 0.58 4.09 14.19
CA ASN A 112 -0.10 4.55 15.39
C ASN A 112 -1.13 3.54 15.91
N GLY A 113 -1.89 2.90 15.01
CA GLY A 113 -2.88 1.88 15.39
C GLY A 113 -2.28 0.63 16.04
N ARG A 114 -0.99 0.35 15.81
CA ARG A 114 -0.28 -0.78 16.43
C ARG A 114 0.36 -0.45 17.77
N ASN A 115 0.88 0.77 17.90
CA ASN A 115 1.50 1.23 19.14
C ASN A 115 0.47 1.39 20.28
N SER A 116 -0.82 1.53 19.97
CA SER A 116 -1.91 1.58 20.96
C SER A 116 -2.32 0.21 21.52
N ILE A 117 -1.71 -0.89 21.07
CA ILE A 117 -1.97 -2.26 21.55
C ILE A 117 -0.73 -2.82 22.29
N SER A 118 0.18 -1.93 22.73
CA SER A 118 1.38 -2.28 23.52
C SER A 118 1.21 -1.87 24.98
#